data_AF-A0A1M7QSQ5-F1
#
_entry.id   AF-A0A1M7QSQ5-F1
#
_cell.length_a   1.000
_cell.length_b   1.000
_cell.length_c   1.000
_cell.angle_alpha   90.00
_cell.angle_beta   90.00
_cell.angle_gamma   90.00
#
_symmetry.space_group_name_H-M   'P 1'
#
loop_
_entity.id
_entity.type
_entity.pdbx_description
1 polymer ?
#
loop_
_entity_poly.entity_id
_entity_poly.type
_entity_poly.pdbx_seq_one_letter_code
_entity_poly.pdbx_strand_id
1 'polypeptide(L)'
;MVGGFGVAGKLYTTYGDDHVESRVLRYSVTSDRAVRIEVEVSGPRDTPLKCAVRSRAEDGSEVGRTEISVPEGDSVVTQIVILPTTQRAVSGETAGCVPA
;
A
#
# COMPACT_ATOMS: atom_id res chain seq x y z
N MET A 1 -28.00 34.86 -1.31
CA MET A 1 -26.71 34.62 -0.63
C MET A 1 -26.99 33.68 0.53
N VAL A 2 -26.95 32.37 0.28
CA VAL A 2 -27.10 31.35 1.34
C VAL A 2 -26.01 30.34 1.08
N GLY A 3 -24.96 30.41 1.90
CA GLY A 3 -23.81 29.52 1.85
C GLY A 3 -24.19 28.16 2.41
N GLY A 4 -23.82 27.11 1.67
CA GLY A 4 -23.82 25.74 2.15
C GLY A 4 -22.39 25.23 2.16
N PHE A 5 -21.73 25.30 3.33
CA PHE A 5 -20.51 24.56 3.59
C PHE A 5 -20.88 23.07 3.65
N GLY A 6 -20.69 22.36 2.53
CA GLY A 6 -20.73 20.91 2.50
C GLY A 6 -19.45 20.37 3.13
N VAL A 7 -19.57 19.86 4.35
CA VAL A 7 -18.53 19.11 5.04
C VAL A 7 -17.98 18.02 4.12
N ALA A 8 -16.72 18.16 3.71
CA ALA A 8 -15.99 17.10 3.05
C ALA A 8 -15.87 15.93 4.05
N GLY A 9 -16.70 14.90 3.86
CA GLY A 9 -16.56 13.63 4.54
C GLY A 9 -15.21 13.02 4.16
N LYS A 10 -14.19 13.27 4.98
CA LYS A 10 -12.98 12.46 4.99
C LYS A 10 -13.39 11.07 5.46
N LEU A 11 -13.81 10.21 4.53
CA LEU A 11 -13.70 8.76 4.72
C LEU A 11 -12.21 8.43 4.75
N TYR A 12 -11.56 8.70 5.89
CA TYR A 12 -10.38 7.97 6.29
C TYR A 12 -10.91 6.76 7.04
N THR A 13 -11.45 5.81 6.29
CA THR A 13 -11.63 4.45 6.80
C THR A 13 -10.23 3.90 7.00
N THR A 14 -9.73 3.99 8.23
CA THR A 14 -8.60 3.20 8.73
C THR A 14 -9.01 1.74 8.56
N TYR A 15 -8.67 1.17 7.39
CA TYR A 15 -8.80 -0.25 7.11
C TYR A 15 -7.49 -0.90 7.52
N GLY A 16 -7.59 -1.66 8.59
CA GLY A 16 -6.52 -2.33 9.29
C GLY A 16 -6.94 -2.31 10.74
N ASP A 17 -7.19 -3.48 11.33
CA ASP A 17 -7.22 -3.66 12.78
C ASP A 17 -6.29 -2.65 13.44
N ASP A 18 -6.72 -1.98 14.52
CA ASP A 18 -6.00 -0.91 15.23
C ASP A 18 -4.55 -1.31 15.65
N HIS A 19 -4.19 -2.57 15.42
CA HIS A 19 -2.92 -3.20 15.75
C HIS A 19 -2.04 -3.57 14.54
N VAL A 20 -2.54 -3.64 13.30
CA VAL A 20 -1.73 -3.99 12.12
C VAL A 20 -1.40 -2.75 11.29
N GLU A 21 -0.12 -2.37 11.28
CA GLU A 21 0.40 -1.27 10.47
C GLU A 21 1.12 -1.81 9.23
N SER A 22 0.87 -1.21 8.07
CA SER A 22 1.63 -1.48 6.84
C SER A 22 2.20 -0.20 6.27
N ARG A 23 3.51 -0.21 5.99
CA ARG A 23 4.23 0.97 5.51
C ARG A 23 5.26 0.63 4.45
N VAL A 24 5.51 1.57 3.56
CA VAL A 24 6.61 1.48 2.60
C VAL A 24 7.87 2.03 3.26
N LEU A 25 8.89 1.19 3.43
CA LEU A 25 10.19 1.61 3.95
C LEU A 25 11.01 2.32 2.88
N ARG A 26 10.97 1.78 1.65
CA ARG A 26 11.75 2.28 0.52
C ARG A 26 11.08 1.90 -0.78
N TYR A 27 11.21 2.77 -1.77
CA TYR A 27 10.97 2.40 -3.16
C TYR A 27 12.16 2.83 -4.02
N SER A 28 12.43 2.04 -5.06
CA SER A 28 13.53 2.25 -6.00
C SER A 28 13.06 1.92 -7.41
N VAL A 29 12.94 2.94 -8.25
CA VAL A 29 12.57 2.80 -9.66
C VAL A 29 13.75 2.15 -10.38
N THR A 30 13.60 0.90 -10.79
CA THR A 30 14.68 0.13 -11.43
C THR A 30 14.65 0.32 -12.95
N SER A 31 13.47 0.58 -13.53
CA SER A 31 13.29 0.96 -14.93
C SER A 31 11.95 1.65 -15.13
N ASP A 32 11.69 2.12 -16.36
CA ASP A 32 10.37 2.64 -16.76
C ASP A 32 9.25 1.58 -16.76
N ARG A 33 9.57 0.33 -16.42
CA ARG A 33 8.62 -0.79 -16.34
C ARG A 33 8.74 -1.63 -15.06
N ALA A 34 9.54 -1.19 -14.10
CA ALA A 34 9.71 -1.93 -12.85
C ALA A 34 10.13 -1.00 -11.71
N VAL A 35 9.47 -1.19 -10.57
CA VAL A 35 9.84 -0.54 -9.31
C VAL A 35 10.00 -1.59 -8.23
N ARG A 36 11.08 -1.46 -7.46
CA ARG A 36 11.31 -2.25 -6.25
C ARG A 36 10.68 -1.49 -5.09
N ILE A 37 9.86 -2.16 -4.30
CA ILE A 37 9.19 -1.58 -3.13
C ILE A 37 9.49 -2.49 -1.94
N GLU A 38 10.01 -1.91 -0.87
CA GLU A 38 10.22 -2.58 0.40
C GLU A 38 9.07 -2.20 1.32
N VAL A 39 8.28 -3.20 1.69
CA VAL A 39 7.10 -3.04 2.53
C VAL A 39 7.37 -3.72 3.86
N GLU A 40 7.05 -3.02 4.94
CA GLU A 40 7.04 -3.54 6.29
C GLU A 40 5.61 -3.64 6.78
N VAL A 41 5.28 -4.78 7.37
CA VAL A 41 4.01 -5.03 8.05
C VAL A 41 4.33 -5.40 9.48
N SER A 42 3.81 -4.65 10.43
CA SER A 42 4.00 -4.86 11.86
C SER A 42 2.64 -5.00 12.55
N GLY A 43 2.61 -5.75 13.64
CA GLY A 43 1.41 -5.96 14.44
C GLY A 43 0.98 -7.41 14.57
N PRO A 44 0.18 -7.72 15.61
CA PRO A 44 -0.43 -9.01 15.82
C PRO A 44 -1.45 -9.32 14.74
N ARG A 45 -1.46 -10.57 14.27
CA ARG A 45 -2.36 -11.05 13.22
C ARG A 45 -2.65 -12.52 13.45
N ASP A 46 -3.91 -12.80 13.76
CA ASP A 46 -4.39 -14.16 14.02
C ASP A 46 -4.63 -14.98 12.75
N THR A 47 -4.65 -14.31 11.59
CA THR A 47 -4.83 -14.94 10.27
C THR A 47 -3.85 -14.35 9.26
N PRO A 48 -3.51 -15.09 8.19
CA PRO A 48 -2.73 -14.54 7.09
C PRO A 48 -3.42 -13.32 6.48
N LEU A 49 -2.64 -12.32 6.09
CA LEU A 49 -3.14 -11.10 5.46
C LEU A 49 -2.70 -11.04 3.99
N LYS A 50 -3.54 -10.45 3.15
CA LYS A 50 -3.21 -9.98 1.81
C LYS A 50 -3.07 -8.47 1.84
N CYS A 51 -1.87 -7.98 1.60
CA CYS A 51 -1.60 -6.55 1.52
C CYS A 51 -1.46 -6.14 0.05
N ALA A 52 -2.23 -5.12 -0.35
CA ALA A 52 -2.16 -4.57 -1.70
C ALA A 52 -1.03 -3.54 -1.76
N VAL A 53 -0.17 -3.66 -2.77
CA VAL A 53 0.92 -2.73 -3.06
C VAL A 53 0.69 -2.16 -4.45
N ARG A 54 0.78 -0.84 -4.57
CA ARG A 54 0.60 -0.14 -5.85
C ARG A 54 1.67 0.92 -6.08
N SER A 55 1.79 1.32 -7.33
CA SER A 55 2.64 2.44 -7.75
C SER A 55 1.93 3.34 -8.74
N ARG A 56 2.26 4.63 -8.69
CA ARG A 56 1.72 5.64 -9.60
C ARG A 56 2.81 6.33 -10.40
N ALA A 57 2.45 6.82 -11.57
CA ALA A 57 3.28 7.71 -12.39
C ALA A 57 3.09 9.18 -11.99
N GLU A 58 3.87 10.07 -12.62
CA GLU A 58 3.83 11.52 -12.38
C GLU A 58 2.47 12.15 -12.65
N ASP A 59 1.70 11.56 -13.57
CA ASP A 59 0.33 11.97 -13.87
C ASP A 59 -0.70 11.49 -12.83
N GLY A 60 -0.26 10.74 -11.82
CA GLY A 60 -1.10 10.15 -10.77
C GLY A 60 -1.81 8.86 -11.18
N SER A 61 -1.64 8.38 -12.42
CA SER A 61 -2.22 7.12 -12.89
C SER A 61 -1.58 5.93 -12.17
N GLU A 62 -2.38 4.92 -11.86
CA GLU A 62 -1.86 3.66 -11.31
C GLU A 62 -1.18 2.86 -12.42
N VAL A 63 0.13 2.65 -12.27
CA VAL A 63 0.96 1.99 -13.29
C VAL A 63 1.30 0.56 -12.94
N GLY A 64 1.05 0.15 -11.70
CA GLY A 64 1.23 -1.23 -11.26
C GLY A 64 0.50 -1.49 -9.95
N ARG A 65 0.00 -2.72 -9.80
CA ARG A 65 -0.57 -3.26 -8.57
C ARG A 65 -0.20 -4.73 -8.42
N THR A 66 0.12 -5.13 -7.19
CA THR A 66 0.25 -6.53 -6.81
C THR A 66 -0.25 -6.73 -5.39
N GLU A 67 -0.52 -7.98 -5.04
CA GLU A 67 -0.87 -8.38 -3.68
C GLU A 67 0.27 -9.23 -3.12
N ILE A 68 0.60 -9.00 -1.85
CA ILE A 68 1.56 -9.82 -1.10
C ILE A 68 0.84 -10.55 0.02
N SER A 69 1.18 -11.81 0.20
CA SER A 69 0.72 -12.59 1.35
C SER A 69 1.66 -12.36 2.53
N VAL A 70 1.11 -12.06 3.69
CA VAL A 70 1.82 -11.95 4.96
C VAL A 70 1.29 -13.08 5.85
N PRO A 71 2.16 -13.99 6.35
CA PRO A 71 1.71 -15.06 7.23
C PRO A 71 1.23 -14.50 8.58
N GLU A 72 0.44 -15.25 9.34
CA GLU A 72 0.03 -14.90 10.71
C GLU A 72 1.21 -14.77 11.70
N GLY A 73 0.94 -14.24 12.89
CA GLY A 73 1.90 -14.05 13.99
C GLY A 73 2.22 -12.59 14.33
N ASP A 74 2.92 -12.37 15.43
CA ASP A 74 3.05 -11.02 16.03
C ASP A 74 4.34 -10.26 15.64
N SER A 75 5.14 -10.86 14.76
CA SER A 75 6.43 -10.33 14.35
C SER A 75 6.33 -9.29 13.23
N VAL A 76 7.31 -8.40 13.14
CA VAL A 76 7.50 -7.52 11.99
C VAL A 76 7.93 -8.35 10.77
N VAL A 77 7.28 -8.14 9.64
CA VAL A 77 7.59 -8.80 8.37
C VAL A 77 7.97 -7.76 7.34
N THR A 78 9.17 -7.89 6.78
CA THR A 78 9.64 -7.05 5.67
C THR A 78 9.70 -7.87 4.39
N GLN A 79 9.07 -7.38 3.32
CA GLN A 79 9.08 -8.03 2.02
C GLN A 79 9.55 -7.05 0.94
N ILE A 80 10.36 -7.56 0.01
CA ILE A 80 10.80 -6.82 -1.17
C ILE A 80 9.94 -7.27 -2.34
N VAL A 81 9.24 -6.32 -2.94
CA VAL A 81 8.33 -6.54 -4.06
C VAL A 81 8.91 -5.90 -5.30
N ILE A 82 9.04 -6.68 -6.38
CA ILE A 82 9.35 -6.14 -7.70
C ILE A 82 8.04 -6.01 -8.46
N LEU A 83 7.53 -4.79 -8.52
CA LEU A 83 6.26 -4.49 -9.14
C LEU A 83 6.49 -4.15 -10.62
N PRO A 84 6.00 -4.95 -11.59
CA PRO A 84 5.99 -4.57 -12.99
C PRO A 84 5.07 -3.37 -13.18
N THR A 85 5.54 -2.39 -13.94
CA THR A 85 4.80 -1.16 -14.23
C THR A 85 4.60 -0.96 -15.72
N THR A 86 3.49 -0.35 -16.09
CA THR A 86 3.18 0.03 -17.49
C THR A 86 3.95 1.27 -17.92
N GLN A 87 4.34 2.12 -16.97
CA GLN A 87 5.11 3.35 -17.16
C GLN A 87 6.07 3.55 -15.98
N ARG A 88 6.91 4.59 -16.06
CA ARG A 88 7.82 4.97 -14.98
C ARG A 88 7.03 5.38 -13.73
N ALA A 89 7.16 4.60 -12.67
CA ALA A 89 6.60 4.93 -11.37
C ALA A 89 7.40 6.04 -10.68
N VAL A 90 6.72 6.86 -9.89
CA VAL A 90 7.30 7.86 -8.98
C VAL A 90 6.85 7.71 -7.54
N SER A 91 5.97 6.74 -7.26
CA SER A 91 5.57 6.36 -5.90
C SER A 91 5.55 4.86 -5.71
N GLY A 92 5.71 4.42 -4.46
CA GLY A 92 5.32 3.10 -3.98
C GLY A 92 4.43 3.30 -2.75
N GLU A 93 3.24 2.71 -2.76
CA GLU A 93 2.23 2.88 -1.72
C GLU A 93 1.65 1.51 -1.32
N THR A 94 1.36 1.33 -0.03
CA THR A 94 0.49 0.26 0.45
C THR A 94 -0.96 0.75 0.35
N ALA A 95 -1.83 -0.04 -0.27
CA ALA A 95 -3.24 0.29 -0.47
C ALA A 95 -4.17 -0.35 0.58
N GLY A 96 -3.59 -0.87 1.67
CA GLY A 96 -4.29 -1.55 2.76
C GLY A 96 -4.04 -3.04 2.79
N CYS A 97 -4.29 -3.65 3.96
CA CYS A 97 -4.22 -5.09 4.19
C CYS A 97 -5.59 -5.61 4.59
N VAL A 98 -5.92 -6.81 4.10
CA VAL A 98 -7.16 -7.53 4.43
C VAL A 98 -6.85 -8.98 4.79
N PRO A 99 -7.67 -9.65 5.62
CA PRO A 99 -7.55 -11.09 5.83
C PRO A 99 -7.58 -11.88 4.51
N ALA A 100 -6.73 -12.90 4.40
CA ALA A 100 -6.48 -13.65 3.17
C ALA A 100 -7.60 -14.62 2.78
#